data_AF-A0A7Z9WDL4-F1
#
_entry.id   AF-A0A7Z9WDL4-F1
#
_cell.length_a   1.000
_cell.length_b   1.000
_cell.length_c   1.000
_cell.angle_alpha   90.00
_cell.angle_beta   90.00
_cell.angle_gamma   90.00
#
_symmetry.space_group_name_H-M   'P 1'
#
loop_
_entity.id
_entity.type
_entity.pdbx_description
1 polymer ?
#
loop_
_entity_poly.entity_id
_entity_poly.type
_entity_poly.pdbx_seq_one_letter_code
_entity_poly.pdbx_strand_id
1 'polypeptide(L)'
;AVQLLSLATGASKCILAIPDDMMDQVPDSLPNGCMVASIANVYPNGLQEVLAKDHGAGRLMEADGNGIRGNTVVVGAEHALAMAVSLRQGRPFVEKLVTVAGHEEAELKTFKVRIGTPISHVLKQAGLSVSPKGKLIVNGMMKGYACFSDQQPVTSSTHCIHVQSQEQVFFYDEAQCINCGKCDAICPMDLAVGLLGRMAEYGKFEDCKELGAQNCIYCGLCAYVCPAKRPLVHFISNATHAIWLEESQARKDFA
;
A
#
# COMPACT_ATOMS: atom_id res chain seq x y z
N ALA A 1 0.90 -13.36 -19.73
CA ALA A 1 1.51 -12.81 -18.51
C ALA A 1 1.70 -13.90 -17.45
N VAL A 2 0.63 -14.56 -17.01
CA VAL A 2 0.65 -15.55 -15.92
C VAL A 2 1.68 -16.68 -16.11
N GLN A 3 1.72 -17.33 -17.29
CA GLN A 3 2.72 -18.38 -17.58
C GLN A 3 4.17 -17.88 -17.47
N LEU A 4 4.44 -16.63 -17.90
CA LEU A 4 5.78 -16.04 -17.80
C LEU A 4 6.15 -15.77 -16.35
N LEU A 5 5.19 -15.31 -15.54
CA LEU A 5 5.41 -15.11 -14.10
C LEU A 5 5.70 -16.44 -13.40
N SER A 6 4.90 -17.47 -13.68
CA SER A 6 5.12 -18.81 -13.10
C SER A 6 6.50 -19.37 -13.47
N LEU A 7 6.94 -19.20 -14.72
CA LEU A 7 8.28 -19.61 -15.14
C LEU A 7 9.39 -18.80 -14.45
N ALA A 8 9.21 -17.47 -14.32
CA ALA A 8 10.20 -16.59 -13.73
C ALA A 8 10.34 -16.76 -12.21
N THR A 9 9.24 -17.07 -11.51
CA THR A 9 9.24 -17.23 -10.04
C THR A 9 9.43 -18.67 -9.59
N GLY A 10 9.23 -19.66 -10.47
CA GLY A 10 9.17 -21.07 -10.09
C GLY A 10 7.95 -21.42 -9.23
N ALA A 11 6.92 -20.58 -9.21
CA ALA A 11 5.75 -20.78 -8.37
C ALA A 11 4.96 -22.04 -8.78
N SER A 12 4.68 -22.91 -7.80
CA SER A 12 3.93 -24.15 -7.99
C SER A 12 2.41 -23.95 -8.06
N LYS A 13 1.91 -22.80 -7.59
CA LYS A 13 0.50 -22.42 -7.61
C LYS A 13 0.37 -20.96 -8.05
N CYS A 14 -0.69 -20.65 -8.78
CA CYS A 14 -1.04 -19.28 -9.17
C CYS A 14 -2.47 -18.96 -8.77
N ILE A 15 -2.68 -17.76 -8.21
CA ILE A 15 -3.99 -17.27 -7.79
C ILE A 15 -4.23 -15.91 -8.46
N LEU A 16 -5.33 -15.81 -9.17
CA LEU A 16 -5.86 -14.57 -9.72
C LEU A 16 -6.88 -14.02 -8.72
N ALA A 17 -6.45 -13.03 -7.94
CA ALA A 17 -7.32 -12.30 -7.03
C ALA A 17 -8.13 -11.26 -7.82
N ILE A 18 -9.45 -11.42 -7.85
CA ILE A 18 -10.35 -10.61 -8.68
C ILE A 18 -11.47 -10.06 -7.80
N PRO A 19 -11.79 -8.75 -7.92
CA PRO A 19 -12.93 -8.16 -7.21
C PRO A 19 -14.23 -8.92 -7.49
N ASP A 20 -15.06 -9.11 -6.46
CA ASP A 20 -16.33 -9.85 -6.56
C ASP A 20 -17.28 -9.30 -7.63
N ASP A 21 -17.23 -7.98 -7.85
CA ASP A 21 -18.02 -7.24 -8.85
C ASP A 21 -17.48 -7.33 -10.28
N MET A 22 -16.36 -8.03 -10.50
CA MET A 22 -15.72 -8.25 -11.81
C MET A 22 -15.59 -9.73 -12.17
N MET A 23 -16.24 -10.62 -11.41
CA MET A 23 -16.15 -12.07 -11.62
C MET A 23 -16.73 -12.53 -12.97
N ASP A 24 -17.61 -11.74 -13.58
CA ASP A 24 -18.15 -11.95 -14.92
C ASP A 24 -17.11 -11.75 -16.04
N GLN A 25 -16.00 -11.06 -15.76
CA GLN A 25 -14.92 -10.80 -16.72
C GLN A 25 -13.87 -11.92 -16.74
N VAL A 26 -14.01 -12.92 -15.87
CA VAL A 26 -13.07 -14.04 -15.78
C VAL A 26 -13.29 -14.98 -16.97
N PRO A 27 -12.24 -15.32 -17.73
CA PRO A 27 -12.39 -16.26 -18.84
C PRO A 27 -12.69 -17.68 -18.34
N ASP A 28 -13.55 -18.40 -19.06
CA ASP A 28 -13.95 -19.79 -18.73
C ASP A 28 -12.76 -20.75 -18.60
N SER A 29 -11.67 -20.49 -19.33
CA SER A 29 -10.44 -21.27 -19.29
C SER A 29 -9.30 -20.46 -18.71
N LEU A 30 -8.73 -20.96 -17.61
CA LEU A 30 -7.51 -20.43 -17.01
C LEU A 30 -6.28 -21.25 -17.43
N PRO A 31 -5.08 -20.65 -17.42
CA PRO A 31 -3.85 -21.42 -17.61
C PRO A 31 -3.71 -22.52 -16.55
N ASN A 32 -3.11 -23.65 -16.92
CA ASN A 32 -2.88 -24.79 -16.01
C ASN A 32 -2.24 -24.34 -14.69
N GLY A 33 -2.81 -24.78 -13.56
CA GLY A 33 -2.32 -24.45 -12.21
C GLY A 33 -2.74 -23.08 -11.68
N CYS A 34 -3.59 -22.34 -12.40
CA CYS A 34 -4.16 -21.08 -11.95
C CYS A 34 -5.57 -21.28 -11.37
N MET A 35 -5.82 -20.64 -10.23
CA MET A 35 -7.13 -20.57 -9.59
C MET A 35 -7.57 -19.11 -9.51
N VAL A 36 -8.87 -18.88 -9.38
CA VAL A 36 -9.42 -17.54 -9.11
C VAL A 36 -9.86 -17.47 -7.66
N ALA A 37 -9.54 -16.35 -7.02
CA ALA A 37 -10.04 -15.99 -5.70
C ALA A 37 -10.88 -14.72 -5.84
N SER A 38 -12.14 -14.82 -5.44
CA SER A 38 -13.06 -13.69 -5.35
C SER A 38 -12.70 -12.86 -4.12
N ILE A 39 -12.48 -11.57 -4.30
CA ILE A 39 -12.12 -10.62 -3.24
C ILE A 39 -13.20 -9.55 -3.10
N ALA A 40 -13.74 -9.37 -1.90
CA ALA A 40 -14.66 -8.28 -1.65
C ALA A 40 -13.99 -6.93 -1.98
N ASN A 41 -14.63 -6.12 -2.81
CA ASN A 41 -14.13 -4.83 -3.30
C ASN A 41 -14.23 -3.73 -2.23
N VAL A 42 -13.60 -3.98 -1.08
CA VAL A 42 -13.58 -3.12 0.09
C VAL A 42 -12.16 -3.09 0.64
N TYR A 43 -11.69 -1.90 1.02
CA TYR A 43 -10.40 -1.75 1.67
C TYR A 43 -10.38 -2.50 3.02
N PRO A 44 -9.36 -3.31 3.34
CA PRO A 44 -8.02 -3.37 2.75
C PRO A 44 -7.75 -4.60 1.85
N ASN A 45 -8.79 -5.33 1.43
CA ASN A 45 -8.64 -6.69 0.89
C ASN A 45 -7.78 -6.79 -0.39
N GLY A 46 -7.67 -5.70 -1.16
CA GLY A 46 -6.81 -5.62 -2.34
C GLY A 46 -5.33 -5.33 -2.07
N LEU A 47 -4.92 -5.13 -0.81
CA LEU A 47 -3.51 -4.87 -0.47
C LEU A 47 -2.67 -6.14 -0.65
N GLN A 48 -1.44 -5.98 -1.12
CA GLN A 48 -0.55 -7.10 -1.41
C GLN A 48 -0.28 -7.98 -0.18
N GLU A 49 -0.09 -7.35 0.97
CA GLU A 49 0.19 -8.04 2.23
C GLU A 49 -1.04 -8.82 2.72
N VAL A 50 -2.25 -8.29 2.51
CA VAL A 50 -3.52 -8.94 2.87
C VAL A 50 -3.80 -10.09 1.92
N LEU A 51 -3.65 -9.90 0.60
CA LEU A 51 -3.77 -10.96 -0.38
C LEU A 51 -2.79 -12.11 -0.13
N ALA A 52 -1.55 -11.79 0.25
CA ALA A 52 -0.55 -12.80 0.59
C ALA A 52 -0.89 -13.58 1.86
N LYS A 53 -1.49 -12.92 2.86
CA LYS A 53 -1.96 -13.55 4.10
C LYS A 53 -3.17 -14.45 3.86
N ASP A 54 -4.20 -13.93 3.20
CA ASP A 54 -5.53 -14.56 3.12
C ASP A 54 -5.62 -15.62 2.02
N HIS A 55 -4.93 -15.40 0.89
CA HIS A 55 -4.99 -16.29 -0.27
C HIS A 55 -3.64 -16.92 -0.61
N GLY A 56 -2.53 -16.32 -0.17
CA GLY A 56 -1.20 -16.89 -0.35
C GLY A 56 -0.91 -18.06 0.59
N ALA A 57 0.36 -18.45 0.63
CA ALA A 57 0.86 -19.40 1.62
C ALA A 57 1.34 -18.70 2.91
N GLY A 58 0.83 -17.49 3.17
CA GLY A 58 0.87 -16.79 4.44
C GLY A 58 1.93 -15.69 4.58
N ARG A 59 2.95 -15.60 3.71
CA ARG A 59 4.00 -14.56 3.82
C ARG A 59 4.43 -14.00 2.47
N LEU A 60 4.35 -12.67 2.33
CA LEU A 60 4.87 -11.95 1.17
C LEU A 60 6.40 -12.10 1.07
N MET A 61 6.90 -12.28 -0.15
CA MET A 61 8.34 -12.32 -0.41
C MET A 61 8.94 -10.91 -0.35
N GLU A 62 9.85 -10.71 0.59
CA GLU A 62 10.57 -9.45 0.80
C GLU A 62 12.07 -9.70 0.88
N ALA A 63 12.85 -8.81 0.28
CA ALA A 63 14.30 -8.79 0.46
C ALA A 63 14.61 -8.12 1.81
N ASP A 64 15.22 -8.87 2.72
CA ASP A 64 15.76 -8.35 3.98
C ASP A 64 17.29 -8.43 3.98
N GLY A 65 17.93 -7.84 5.00
CA GLY A 65 19.39 -7.90 5.14
C GLY A 65 19.96 -9.32 5.28
N ASN A 66 19.12 -10.35 5.41
CA ASN A 66 19.48 -11.75 5.56
C ASN A 66 19.05 -12.63 4.35
N GLY A 67 18.56 -12.03 3.26
CA GLY A 67 18.11 -12.74 2.06
C GLY A 67 16.68 -12.42 1.66
N ILE A 68 15.95 -13.42 1.15
CA ILE A 68 14.53 -13.27 0.79
C ILE A 68 13.70 -14.06 1.79
N ARG A 69 12.79 -13.40 2.50
CA ARG A 69 11.82 -14.04 3.40
C ARG A 69 10.45 -14.10 2.75
N GLY A 70 9.74 -15.22 2.92
CA GLY A 70 8.36 -15.39 2.45
C GLY A 70 8.22 -16.52 1.43
N ASN A 71 7.00 -16.71 0.94
CA ASN A 71 6.66 -17.79 0.00
C ASN A 71 5.60 -17.40 -1.04
N THR A 72 5.12 -16.15 -1.00
CA THR A 72 4.09 -15.64 -1.88
C THR A 72 4.58 -14.37 -2.56
N VAL A 73 4.47 -14.29 -3.89
CA VAL A 73 4.72 -13.07 -4.66
C VAL A 73 3.39 -12.53 -5.15
N VAL A 74 3.07 -11.28 -4.77
CA VAL A 74 1.88 -10.60 -5.29
C VAL A 74 2.33 -9.61 -6.36
N VAL A 75 1.80 -9.78 -7.57
CA VAL A 75 2.11 -8.92 -8.71
C VAL A 75 0.85 -8.22 -9.16
N GLY A 76 0.86 -6.89 -9.17
CA GLY A 76 -0.26 -6.10 -9.70
C GLY A 76 -0.49 -6.40 -11.19
N ALA A 77 -1.76 -6.42 -11.61
CA ALA A 77 -2.14 -6.78 -12.98
C ALA A 77 -1.44 -5.92 -14.05
N GLU A 78 -1.29 -4.62 -13.78
CA GLU A 78 -0.56 -3.69 -14.64
C GLU A 78 0.90 -4.13 -14.85
N HIS A 79 1.61 -4.46 -13.76
CA HIS A 79 3.01 -4.89 -13.84
C HIS A 79 3.15 -6.25 -14.55
N ALA A 80 2.20 -7.17 -14.32
CA ALA A 80 2.16 -8.46 -15.01
C ALA A 80 1.96 -8.26 -16.53
N LEU A 81 1.10 -7.33 -16.94
CA LEU A 81 0.87 -6.97 -18.34
C LEU A 81 2.11 -6.29 -18.94
N ALA A 82 2.67 -5.31 -18.22
CA ALA A 82 3.88 -4.60 -18.64
C ALA A 82 5.04 -5.56 -18.91
N MET A 83 5.29 -6.49 -18.00
CA MET A 83 6.31 -7.52 -18.17
C MET A 83 6.07 -8.36 -19.43
N ALA A 84 4.82 -8.80 -19.65
CA ALA A 84 4.48 -9.61 -20.82
C ALA A 84 4.68 -8.83 -22.14
N VAL A 85 4.34 -7.54 -22.16
CA VAL A 85 4.58 -6.65 -23.31
C VAL A 85 6.07 -6.46 -23.53
N SER A 86 6.86 -6.21 -22.47
CA SER A 86 8.30 -6.03 -22.58
C SER A 86 9.02 -7.25 -23.13
N LEU A 87 8.68 -8.45 -22.65
CA LEU A 87 9.33 -9.68 -23.12
C LEU A 87 8.93 -10.07 -24.55
N ARG A 88 7.68 -9.81 -24.95
CA ARG A 88 7.18 -10.21 -26.28
C ARG A 88 7.47 -9.19 -27.38
N GLN A 89 7.47 -7.90 -27.04
CA GLN A 89 7.57 -6.81 -28.01
C GLN A 89 8.88 -6.00 -27.88
N GLY A 90 9.72 -6.29 -26.90
CA GLY A 90 10.96 -5.54 -26.64
C GLY A 90 10.71 -4.09 -26.17
N ARG A 91 9.52 -3.79 -25.66
CA ARG A 91 9.12 -2.43 -25.25
C ARG A 91 9.25 -2.26 -23.73
N PRO A 92 10.12 -1.37 -23.22
CA PRO A 92 10.27 -1.17 -21.78
C PRO A 92 9.02 -0.55 -21.15
N PHE A 93 8.83 -0.79 -19.84
CA PHE A 93 7.75 -0.17 -19.07
C PHE A 93 8.07 1.30 -18.79
N VAL A 94 7.61 2.18 -19.67
CA VAL A 94 7.86 3.64 -19.61
C VAL A 94 6.57 4.46 -19.44
N GLU A 95 5.41 3.80 -19.48
CA GLU A 95 4.08 4.40 -19.33
C GLU A 95 3.29 3.63 -18.28
N LYS A 96 2.58 4.35 -17.41
CA LYS A 96 1.75 3.81 -16.33
C LYS A 96 0.36 4.45 -16.36
N LEU A 97 -0.65 3.70 -15.92
CA LEU A 97 -1.97 4.24 -15.63
C LEU A 97 -1.98 4.87 -14.24
N VAL A 98 -2.36 6.14 -14.17
CA VAL A 98 -2.49 6.90 -12.93
C VAL A 98 -3.92 7.40 -12.81
N THR A 99 -4.58 7.07 -11.69
CA THR A 99 -5.91 7.59 -11.38
C THR A 99 -5.76 8.92 -10.66
N VAL A 100 -6.45 9.96 -11.14
CA VAL A 100 -6.50 11.28 -10.51
C VAL A 100 -7.88 11.46 -9.92
N ALA A 101 -7.92 11.77 -8.63
CA ALA A 101 -9.14 12.04 -7.88
C ALA A 101 -9.14 13.51 -7.44
N GLY A 102 -10.11 14.27 -7.95
CA GLY A 102 -10.29 15.69 -7.61
C GLY A 102 -10.95 15.92 -6.25
N HIS A 103 -11.50 17.12 -6.09
CA HIS A 103 -12.13 17.56 -4.84
C HIS A 103 -13.45 16.85 -4.59
N GLU A 104 -14.17 16.50 -5.66
CA GLU A 104 -15.45 15.81 -5.60
C GLU A 104 -15.30 14.36 -6.09
N GLU A 105 -16.10 13.44 -5.53
CA GLU A 105 -16.06 12.01 -5.91
C GLU A 105 -16.34 11.77 -7.40
N ALA A 106 -17.04 12.69 -8.07
CA ALA A 106 -17.33 12.64 -9.50
C ALA A 106 -16.12 13.00 -10.40
N GLU A 107 -15.01 13.49 -9.84
CA GLU A 107 -13.81 13.91 -10.58
C GLU A 107 -12.73 12.81 -10.63
N LEU A 108 -13.13 11.56 -10.88
CA LEU A 108 -12.21 10.45 -11.08
C LEU A 108 -11.84 10.30 -12.57
N LYS A 109 -10.57 10.52 -12.90
CA LYS A 109 -10.04 10.38 -14.27
C LYS A 109 -8.78 9.52 -14.27
N THR A 110 -8.70 8.56 -15.17
CA THR A 110 -7.49 7.74 -15.34
C THR A 110 -6.71 8.21 -16.56
N PHE A 111 -5.42 8.46 -16.38
CA PHE A 111 -4.50 8.90 -17.44
C PHE A 111 -3.41 7.86 -17.67
N LYS A 112 -3.02 7.69 -18.94
CA LYS A 112 -1.78 7.00 -19.28
C LYS A 112 -0.65 8.03 -19.33
N VAL A 113 0.29 7.92 -18.39
CA VAL A 113 1.33 8.92 -18.14
C VAL A 113 2.71 8.28 -18.32
N ARG A 114 3.67 9.04 -18.88
CA ARG A 114 5.07 8.58 -18.92
C ARG A 114 5.71 8.69 -17.55
N ILE A 115 6.49 7.68 -17.17
CA ILE A 115 7.30 7.72 -15.96
C ILE A 115 8.28 8.90 -16.08
N GLY A 116 8.38 9.70 -15.02
CA GLY A 116 9.16 10.94 -14.98
C GLY A 116 8.35 12.21 -15.26
N THR A 117 7.10 12.11 -15.76
CA THR A 117 6.24 13.29 -15.94
C THR A 117 5.93 13.94 -14.59
N PRO A 118 6.11 15.26 -14.42
CA PRO A 118 5.74 15.96 -13.18
C PRO A 118 4.26 15.83 -12.88
N ILE A 119 3.90 15.67 -11.60
CA ILE A 119 2.50 15.59 -11.15
C ILE A 119 1.70 16.83 -11.58
N SER A 120 2.32 18.01 -11.56
CA SER A 120 1.73 19.28 -12.02
C SER A 120 1.19 19.21 -13.44
N HIS A 121 1.86 18.48 -14.34
CA HIS A 121 1.40 18.28 -15.72
C HIS A 121 0.13 17.43 -15.76
N VAL A 122 0.08 16.37 -14.96
CA VAL A 122 -1.07 15.48 -14.86
C VAL A 122 -2.28 16.23 -14.28
N LEU A 123 -2.07 17.03 -13.23
CA LEU A 123 -3.10 17.86 -12.62
C LEU A 123 -3.67 18.89 -13.62
N LYS A 124 -2.79 19.56 -14.37
CA LYS A 124 -3.21 20.50 -15.42
C LYS A 124 -4.09 19.82 -16.47
N GLN A 125 -3.73 18.61 -16.91
CA GLN A 125 -4.54 17.83 -17.86
C GLN A 125 -5.87 17.36 -17.25
N ALA A 126 -5.90 17.10 -15.94
CA ALA A 126 -7.12 16.76 -15.22
C ALA A 126 -8.05 17.97 -15.00
N GLY A 127 -7.53 19.20 -15.16
CA GLY A 127 -8.24 20.45 -14.83
C GLY A 127 -8.21 20.78 -13.34
N LEU A 128 -7.25 20.23 -12.60
CA LEU A 128 -7.15 20.37 -11.15
C LEU A 128 -5.97 21.26 -10.75
N SER A 129 -6.10 21.87 -9.57
CA SER A 129 -5.03 22.64 -8.94
C SER A 129 -5.05 22.40 -7.44
N VAL A 130 -3.90 22.49 -6.79
CA VAL A 130 -3.80 22.36 -5.34
C VAL A 130 -4.00 23.73 -4.72
N SER A 131 -5.02 23.88 -3.87
CA SER A 131 -5.24 25.14 -3.16
C SER A 131 -4.15 25.37 -2.09
N PRO A 132 -3.86 26.63 -1.68
CA PRO A 132 -2.77 26.91 -0.72
C PRO A 132 -2.88 26.20 0.63
N LYS A 133 -4.10 25.82 1.04
CA LYS A 133 -4.39 25.06 2.26
C LYS A 133 -4.95 23.66 1.98
N GLY A 134 -4.93 23.24 0.72
CA GLY A 134 -5.27 21.89 0.31
C GLY A 134 -4.10 20.93 0.51
N LYS A 135 -4.32 19.65 0.19
CA LYS A 135 -3.28 18.62 0.24
C LYS A 135 -3.21 17.88 -1.09
N LEU A 136 -2.00 17.70 -1.59
CA LEU A 136 -1.70 16.74 -2.64
C LEU A 136 -1.32 15.41 -1.98
N ILE A 137 -2.03 14.33 -2.29
CA ILE A 137 -1.79 13.00 -1.73
C ILE A 137 -1.47 12.04 -2.87
N VAL A 138 -0.34 11.34 -2.75
CA VAL A 138 0.10 10.35 -3.74
C VAL A 138 -0.12 8.95 -3.18
N ASN A 139 -0.63 8.03 -4.00
CA ASN A 139 -0.93 6.63 -3.69
C ASN A 139 -2.13 6.38 -2.75
N GLY A 140 -3.13 7.27 -2.81
CA GLY A 140 -4.45 7.07 -2.18
C GLY A 140 -4.54 7.60 -0.75
N MET A 141 -5.76 7.71 -0.22
CA MET A 141 -6.00 8.38 1.08
C MET A 141 -5.48 7.61 2.30
N MET A 142 -5.33 6.29 2.19
CA MET A 142 -5.00 5.42 3.33
C MET A 142 -3.49 5.15 3.44
N LYS A 143 -2.88 4.47 2.45
CA LYS A 143 -1.43 4.17 2.40
C LYS A 143 -0.61 5.22 1.65
N GLY A 144 -1.25 6.25 1.11
CA GLY A 144 -0.54 7.32 0.42
C GLY A 144 0.15 8.28 1.37
N TYR A 145 0.88 9.22 0.79
CA TYR A 145 1.58 10.26 1.54
C TYR A 145 1.22 11.64 0.99
N ALA A 146 1.20 12.62 1.90
CA ALA A 146 1.07 14.02 1.53
C ALA A 146 2.36 14.48 0.84
N CYS A 147 2.23 14.94 -0.40
CA CYS A 147 3.33 15.47 -1.18
C CYS A 147 3.36 16.99 -1.05
N PHE A 148 4.54 17.53 -0.75
CA PHE A 148 4.72 18.98 -0.59
C PHE A 148 4.74 19.73 -1.93
N SER A 149 5.27 19.10 -2.99
CA SER A 149 5.47 19.74 -4.29
C SER A 149 4.91 18.89 -5.43
N ASP A 150 4.10 19.52 -6.27
CA ASP A 150 3.59 18.91 -7.51
C ASP A 150 4.66 18.74 -8.61
N GLN A 151 5.90 19.16 -8.36
CA GLN A 151 7.03 18.95 -9.26
C GLN A 151 7.63 17.54 -9.15
N GLN A 152 7.22 16.76 -8.15
CA GLN A 152 7.64 15.38 -8.03
C GLN A 152 7.22 14.57 -9.27
N PRO A 153 8.10 13.71 -9.81
CA PRO A 153 7.76 12.89 -10.95
C PRO A 153 6.79 11.77 -10.58
N VAL A 154 5.93 11.42 -11.54
CA VAL A 154 5.23 10.13 -11.57
C VAL A 154 6.27 9.02 -11.71
N THR A 155 6.26 8.07 -10.77
CA THR A 155 7.17 6.91 -10.77
C THR A 155 6.42 5.64 -11.14
N SER A 156 7.13 4.52 -11.26
CA SER A 156 6.51 3.19 -11.38
C SER A 156 5.66 2.81 -10.16
N SER A 157 5.83 3.46 -9.01
CA SER A 157 5.03 3.23 -7.81
C SER A 157 3.88 4.22 -7.64
N THR A 158 3.69 5.18 -8.57
CA THR A 158 2.59 6.14 -8.53
C THR A 158 1.32 5.53 -9.13
N HIS A 159 0.33 5.21 -8.31
CA HIS A 159 -0.94 4.61 -8.75
C HIS A 159 -2.11 5.60 -8.75
N CYS A 160 -2.11 6.52 -7.78
CA CYS A 160 -3.18 7.48 -7.58
C CYS A 160 -2.63 8.85 -7.18
N ILE A 161 -3.24 9.92 -7.67
CA ILE A 161 -2.99 11.30 -7.26
C ILE A 161 -4.33 11.86 -6.79
N HIS A 162 -4.39 12.30 -5.54
CA HIS A 162 -5.59 12.85 -4.94
C HIS A 162 -5.36 14.28 -4.48
N VAL A 163 -6.32 15.17 -4.75
CA VAL A 163 -6.24 16.57 -4.35
C VAL A 163 -7.37 16.87 -3.38
N GLN A 164 -7.02 17.14 -2.12
CA GLN A 164 -7.96 17.60 -1.11
C GLN A 164 -8.06 19.12 -1.12
N SER A 165 -9.29 19.62 -1.11
CA SER A 165 -9.56 21.04 -0.88
C SER A 165 -9.28 21.41 0.57
N GLN A 166 -9.26 22.71 0.88
CA GLN A 166 -9.02 23.18 2.25
C GLN A 166 -10.10 22.67 3.22
N GLU A 167 -11.35 22.59 2.77
CA GLU A 167 -12.51 22.17 3.56
C GLU A 167 -12.46 20.68 3.92
N GLN A 168 -11.77 19.89 3.11
CA GLN A 168 -11.55 18.46 3.33
C GLN A 168 -10.34 18.17 4.22
N VAL A 169 -9.49 19.17 4.46
CA VAL A 169 -8.36 19.03 5.37
C VAL A 169 -8.87 19.12 6.81
N PHE A 170 -9.00 17.95 7.44
CA PHE A 170 -9.35 17.87 8.84
C PHE A 170 -8.13 18.13 9.74
N PHE A 171 -8.32 19.02 10.70
CA PHE A 171 -7.45 19.16 11.86
C PHE A 171 -8.19 18.57 13.06
N TYR A 172 -7.52 17.75 13.84
CA TYR A 172 -8.09 17.19 15.06
C TYR A 172 -7.04 17.24 16.16
N ASP A 173 -7.50 17.61 17.35
CA ASP A 173 -6.71 17.48 18.56
C ASP A 173 -6.73 16.02 19.00
N GLU A 174 -5.56 15.48 19.28
CA GLU A 174 -5.43 14.12 19.78
C GLU A 174 -6.06 14.01 21.17
N ALA A 175 -7.02 13.11 21.33
CA ALA A 175 -7.63 12.81 22.63
C ALA A 175 -6.94 11.60 23.28
N GLN A 176 -7.10 11.48 24.60
CA GLN A 176 -6.59 10.33 25.33
C GLN A 176 -7.29 9.04 24.89
N CYS A 177 -6.54 7.94 24.86
CA CYS A 177 -7.08 6.63 24.51
C CYS A 177 -8.10 6.16 25.56
N ILE A 178 -9.29 5.76 25.11
CA ILE A 178 -10.38 5.25 25.96
C ILE A 178 -10.43 3.71 26.06
N ASN A 179 -9.42 3.01 25.55
CA ASN A 179 -9.30 1.54 25.60
C ASN A 179 -10.49 0.76 24.98
N CYS A 180 -11.08 1.27 23.90
CA CYS A 180 -12.25 0.64 23.27
C CYS A 180 -11.95 -0.60 22.40
N GLY A 181 -10.69 -0.89 22.09
CA GLY A 181 -10.29 -2.08 21.30
C GLY A 181 -10.62 -2.07 19.80
N LYS A 182 -11.30 -1.03 19.27
CA LYS A 182 -11.67 -0.95 17.84
C LYS A 182 -10.48 -1.05 16.89
N CYS A 183 -9.33 -0.49 17.27
CA CYS A 183 -8.11 -0.53 16.46
C CYS A 183 -7.53 -1.95 16.31
N ASP A 184 -7.72 -2.80 17.31
CA ASP A 184 -7.23 -4.19 17.29
C ASP A 184 -8.19 -5.04 16.45
N ALA A 185 -9.50 -4.87 16.68
CA ALA A 185 -10.53 -5.61 15.98
C ALA A 185 -10.56 -5.36 14.46
N ILE A 186 -10.16 -4.18 13.99
CA ILE A 186 -10.11 -3.85 12.56
C ILE A 186 -8.77 -4.20 11.91
N CYS A 187 -7.75 -4.62 12.68
CA CYS A 187 -6.41 -4.80 12.14
C CYS A 187 -6.36 -6.02 11.21
N PRO A 188 -6.05 -5.87 9.91
CA PRO A 188 -5.98 -7.02 9.00
C PRO A 188 -4.78 -7.93 9.28
N MET A 189 -3.84 -7.48 10.11
CA MET A 189 -2.65 -8.25 10.51
C MET A 189 -2.77 -8.83 11.93
N ASP A 190 -3.95 -8.74 12.56
CA ASP A 190 -4.22 -9.25 13.91
C ASP A 190 -3.24 -8.74 14.98
N LEU A 191 -2.78 -7.49 14.85
CA LEU A 191 -1.85 -6.87 15.79
C LEU A 191 -2.59 -6.31 17.00
N ALA A 192 -1.92 -6.31 18.16
CA ALA A 192 -2.35 -5.60 19.36
C ALA A 192 -2.08 -4.08 19.23
N VAL A 193 -2.72 -3.43 18.25
CA VAL A 193 -2.48 -2.05 17.82
C VAL A 193 -2.60 -1.04 18.97
N GLY A 194 -3.56 -1.21 19.86
CA GLY A 194 -3.79 -0.32 21.00
C GLY A 194 -2.62 -0.35 21.99
N LEU A 195 -2.08 -1.54 22.25
CA LEU A 195 -0.90 -1.72 23.10
C LEU A 195 0.36 -1.22 22.40
N LEU A 196 0.56 -1.59 21.13
CA LEU A 196 1.66 -1.12 20.29
C LEU A 196 1.72 0.40 20.23
N GLY A 197 0.59 1.05 19.96
CA GLY A 197 0.50 2.51 19.90
C GLY A 197 0.86 3.19 21.23
N ARG A 198 0.52 2.58 22.37
CA ARG A 198 0.91 3.09 23.70
C ARG A 198 2.40 2.92 23.95
N MET A 199 2.95 1.73 23.69
CA MET A 199 4.38 1.46 23.90
C MET A 199 5.23 2.37 23.00
N ALA A 200 4.82 2.54 21.74
CA ALA A 200 5.47 3.42 20.79
C ALA A 200 5.43 4.90 21.21
N GLU A 201 4.30 5.38 21.72
CA GLU A 201 4.17 6.75 22.24
C GLU A 201 5.12 7.01 23.43
N TYR A 202 5.28 6.02 24.32
CA TYR A 202 6.21 6.12 25.46
C TYR A 202 7.67 5.78 25.10
N GLY A 203 8.00 5.57 23.82
CA GLY A 203 9.36 5.26 23.37
C GLY A 203 9.87 3.88 23.78
N LYS A 204 8.98 2.94 24.15
CA LYS A 204 9.33 1.57 24.52
C LYS A 204 9.48 0.69 23.28
N PHE A 205 10.53 0.92 22.49
CA PHE A 205 10.69 0.28 21.19
C PHE A 205 11.02 -1.22 21.26
N GLU A 206 11.69 -1.68 22.32
CA GLU A 206 11.91 -3.12 22.52
C GLU A 206 10.58 -3.86 22.76
N ASP A 207 9.70 -3.32 23.62
CA ASP A 207 8.35 -3.86 23.80
C ASP A 207 7.57 -3.87 22.47
N CYS A 208 7.70 -2.81 21.66
CA CYS A 208 7.10 -2.75 20.32
C CYS A 208 7.63 -3.84 19.39
N LYS A 209 8.93 -4.16 19.47
CA LYS A 209 9.56 -5.22 18.69
C LYS A 209 9.01 -6.59 19.09
N GLU A 210 8.94 -6.87 20.39
CA GLU A 210 8.37 -8.11 20.92
C GLU A 210 6.89 -8.28 20.52
N LEU A 211 6.13 -7.18 20.50
CA LEU A 211 4.75 -7.15 20.04
C LEU A 211 4.59 -7.20 18.51
N GLY A 212 5.70 -7.24 17.75
CA GLY A 212 5.69 -7.41 16.30
C GLY A 212 5.33 -6.15 15.53
N ALA A 213 5.74 -4.95 15.98
CA ALA A 213 5.52 -3.69 15.28
C ALA A 213 5.92 -3.73 13.79
N GLN A 214 6.99 -4.47 13.46
CA GLN A 214 7.50 -4.66 12.11
C GLN A 214 6.52 -5.35 11.15
N ASN A 215 5.49 -6.03 11.66
CA ASN A 215 4.44 -6.66 10.85
C ASN A 215 3.32 -5.69 10.44
N CYS A 216 3.38 -4.44 10.91
CA CYS A 216 2.41 -3.42 10.54
C CYS A 216 2.57 -3.00 9.07
N ILE A 217 1.49 -3.12 8.29
CA ILE A 217 1.48 -2.78 6.86
C ILE A 217 1.07 -1.32 6.58
N TYR A 218 1.00 -0.49 7.62
CA TYR A 218 0.65 0.93 7.57
C TYR A 218 -0.68 1.25 6.85
N CYS A 219 -1.67 0.36 6.96
CA CYS A 219 -2.94 0.48 6.24
C CYS A 219 -3.88 1.60 6.75
N GLY A 220 -3.65 2.21 7.91
CA GLY A 220 -4.47 3.33 8.37
C GLY A 220 -5.83 3.00 8.98
N LEU A 221 -6.32 1.76 8.89
CA LEU A 221 -7.64 1.38 9.44
C LEU A 221 -7.77 1.70 10.93
N CYS A 222 -6.72 1.41 11.71
CA CYS A 222 -6.72 1.66 13.15
C CYS A 222 -6.86 3.14 13.49
N ALA A 223 -6.18 4.03 12.76
CA ALA A 223 -6.28 5.48 12.95
C ALA A 223 -7.65 5.99 12.51
N TYR A 224 -8.19 5.46 11.40
CA TYR A 224 -9.49 5.83 10.87
C TYR A 224 -10.65 5.48 11.82
N VAL A 225 -10.66 4.28 12.40
CA VAL A 225 -11.75 3.85 13.31
C VAL A 225 -11.59 4.37 14.75
N CYS A 226 -10.45 5.00 15.08
CA CYS A 226 -10.17 5.44 16.44
C CYS A 226 -11.05 6.64 16.82
N PRO A 227 -11.96 6.51 17.81
CA PRO A 227 -12.80 7.62 18.22
C PRO A 227 -12.00 8.76 18.87
N ALA A 228 -10.85 8.44 19.46
CA ALA A 228 -9.92 9.40 20.05
C ALA A 228 -8.96 10.04 19.02
N LYS A 229 -9.08 9.65 17.73
CA LYS A 229 -8.25 10.13 16.62
C LYS A 229 -6.74 10.04 16.88
N ARG A 230 -6.33 8.96 17.53
CA ARG A 230 -4.93 8.68 17.86
C ARG A 230 -4.14 8.43 16.57
N PRO A 231 -2.94 9.01 16.39
CA PRO A 231 -2.10 8.84 15.20
C PRO A 231 -1.35 7.48 15.24
N LEU A 232 -2.09 6.38 15.39
CA LEU A 232 -1.54 5.04 15.64
C LEU A 232 -0.55 4.58 14.59
N VAL A 233 -0.81 4.88 13.31
CA VAL A 233 0.11 4.54 12.21
C VAL A 233 1.44 5.26 12.36
N HIS A 234 1.43 6.54 12.73
CA HIS A 234 2.65 7.33 12.91
C HIS A 234 3.47 6.83 14.10
N PHE A 235 2.82 6.51 15.23
CA PHE A 235 3.50 5.92 16.37
C PHE A 235 4.17 4.58 16.01
N ILE A 236 3.43 3.68 15.37
CA ILE A 236 3.95 2.35 15.01
C ILE A 236 5.05 2.44 13.93
N SER A 237 4.90 3.35 12.96
CA SER A 237 5.92 3.62 11.94
C SER A 237 7.19 4.17 12.56
N ASN A 238 7.07 5.13 13.48
CA ASN A 238 8.23 5.67 14.20
C ASN A 238 8.95 4.59 15.02
N ALA A 239 8.20 3.77 15.76
CA ALA A 239 8.78 2.65 16.52
C ALA A 239 9.50 1.65 15.61
N THR A 240 8.90 1.30 14.47
CA THR A 240 9.50 0.38 13.50
C THR A 240 10.81 0.92 12.91
N HIS A 241 10.85 2.22 12.57
CA HIS A 241 12.08 2.86 12.11
C HIS A 241 13.16 2.90 13.19
N ALA A 242 12.80 3.18 14.45
CA ALA A 242 13.74 3.14 15.57
C ALA A 242 14.36 1.75 15.73
N ILE A 243 13.54 0.69 15.71
CA ILE A 243 14.02 -0.70 15.78
C ILE A 243 15.01 -1.01 14.64
N TRP A 244 14.68 -0.61 13.41
CA TRP A 244 15.57 -0.85 12.27
C TRP A 244 16.90 -0.09 12.35
N LEU A 245 16.89 1.12 12.91
CA LEU A 245 18.10 1.90 13.15
C LEU A 245 19.02 1.21 14.16
N GLU A 246 18.46 0.76 15.29
CA GLU A 246 19.20 0.03 16.33
C GLU A 246 19.79 -1.27 15.77
N GLU A 247 19.01 -2.07 15.03
CA GLU A 247 19.51 -3.29 14.39
C GLU A 247 20.59 -3.02 13.33
N SER A 248 20.48 -1.91 12.61
CA SER A 248 21.50 -1.52 11.62
C SER A 248 22.79 -1.05 12.26
N GLN A 249 22.73 -0.40 13.42
CA GLN A 249 23.92 -0.03 14.20
C GLN A 249 24.59 -1.27 14.78
N ALA A 250 23.82 -2.16 15.41
CA ALA A 250 24.33 -3.42 15.95
C ALA A 250 25.02 -4.28 14.87
N ARG A 251 24.51 -4.29 13.63
CA ARG A 251 25.16 -4.96 12.49
C ARG A 251 26.49 -4.33 12.09
N LYS A 252 26.62 -3.00 12.17
CA LYS A 252 27.86 -2.30 11.85
C LYS A 252 28.93 -2.50 12.92
N ASP A 253 28.53 -2.58 14.19
CA ASP A 253 29.47 -2.79 15.30
C ASP A 253 30.03 -4.23 15.33
N PHE A 254 29.40 -5.15 14.60
CA PHE A 254 29.83 -6.55 14.44
C PHE A 254 30.71 -6.81 13.21
N ALA A 255 30.82 -5.84 12.28
CA ALA A 255 31.55 -5.96 11.01
C ALA A 255 32.88 -5.20 11.05
#